data_AF-A0A6J3MAQ4-F1
#
_entry.id   AF-A0A6J3MAQ4-F1
#
_cell.length_a   1.000
_cell.length_b   1.000
_cell.length_c   1.000
_cell.angle_alpha   90.00
_cell.angle_beta   90.00
_cell.angle_gamma   90.00
#
_symmetry.space_group_name_H-M   'P 1'
#
loop_
_entity.id
_entity.type
_entity.pdbx_description
1 polymer ?
#
loop_
_entity_poly.entity_id
_entity_poly.type
_entity_poly.pdbx_seq_one_letter_code
_entity_poly.pdbx_strand_id
1 'polypeptide(L)' 'HHHTTAAGAPRRKVSMGDKLSGAMMKLRGSVTRRPGLKAAGTRRMNGTDGLGSHR' A
#
# COMPACT_ATOMS: atom_id res chain seq x y z
N HIS A 1 1.07 -17.99 -18.48
CA HIS A 1 2.29 -17.31 -18.02
C HIS A 1 2.00 -15.82 -17.80
N HIS A 2 1.72 -15.40 -16.56
CA HIS A 2 1.54 -13.98 -16.23
C HIS A 2 2.89 -13.36 -15.89
N HIS A 3 3.20 -12.30 -16.63
CA HIS A 3 4.45 -11.56 -16.65
C HIS A 3 4.32 -10.33 -15.75
N THR A 4 5.17 -10.19 -14.74
CA THR A 4 5.28 -8.98 -13.91
C THR A 4 6.56 -8.23 -14.27
N THR A 5 6.47 -7.31 -15.23
CA THR A 5 7.53 -6.36 -15.56
C THR A 5 7.16 -5.02 -14.91
N ALA A 6 7.96 -4.57 -13.94
CA ALA A 6 7.74 -3.33 -13.20
C ALA A 6 8.03 -2.10 -14.08
N ALA A 7 7.07 -1.68 -14.90
CA ALA A 7 7.02 -0.34 -15.47
C ALA A 7 6.29 0.57 -14.47
N GLY A 8 6.95 1.64 -13.99
CA GLY A 8 6.39 2.54 -12.99
C GLY A 8 5.06 3.13 -13.43
N ALA A 9 3.98 2.70 -12.76
CA ALA A 9 2.62 3.18 -13.01
C ALA A 9 2.51 4.71 -12.82
N PRO A 10 1.63 5.40 -13.57
CA PRO A 10 1.39 6.83 -13.38
C PRO A 10 1.01 7.11 -11.91
N ARG A 11 1.67 8.10 -11.30
CA ARG A 11 1.46 8.51 -9.90
C ARG A 11 0.03 9.03 -9.70
N ARG A 12 -0.94 8.13 -9.45
CA ARG A 12 -2.29 8.54 -9.05
C ARG A 12 -2.21 9.24 -7.70
N LYS A 13 -2.91 10.36 -7.54
CA LYS A 13 -3.09 11.02 -6.23
C LYS A 13 -3.63 9.97 -5.26
N VAL A 14 -2.91 9.67 -4.18
CA VAL A 14 -3.39 8.82 -3.09
C VAL A 14 -4.75 9.32 -2.65
N SER A 15 -5.78 8.49 -2.82
CA SER A 15 -7.14 8.84 -2.44
C SER A 15 -7.29 8.83 -0.92
N MET A 16 -8.32 9.50 -0.39
CA MET A 16 -8.64 9.43 1.04
C MET A 16 -8.90 7.98 1.50
N GLY A 17 -9.45 7.14 0.62
CA GLY A 17 -9.65 5.71 0.87
C GLY A 17 -8.35 4.93 1.01
N ASP A 18 -7.34 5.24 0.20
CA ASP A 18 -6.01 4.62 0.31
C ASP A 18 -5.33 4.99 1.63
N LYS A 19 -5.46 6.24 2.06
CA LYS A 19 -4.95 6.69 3.36
C LYS A 19 -5.63 5.97 4.52
N LEU A 20 -6.95 5.83 4.49
CA LEU A 20 -7.70 5.14 5.53
C LEU A 20 -7.37 3.63 5.56
N SER A 21 -7.25 3.00 4.40
CA SER A 21 -6.83 1.60 4.26
C SER A 21 -5.41 1.38 4.76
N GLY A 22 -4.49 2.29 4.44
CA GLY A 22 -3.12 2.29 4.95
C GLY A 22 -3.03 2.48 6.46
N ALA A 23 -3.85 3.37 7.01
CA ALA A 23 -3.95 3.59 8.46
C ALA A 23 -4.50 2.34 9.17
N MET A 24 -5.57 1.73 8.67
CA MET A 24 -6.10 0.48 9.21
C MET A 24 -5.08 -0.66 9.15
N MET A 25 -4.34 -0.78 8.05
CA MET A 25 -3.32 -1.81 7.90
C MET A 25 -2.14 -1.57 8.85
N LYS A 26 -1.78 -0.30 9.07
CA LYS A 26 -0.78 0.10 10.08
C LYS A 26 -1.24 -0.21 11.50
N LEU A 27 -2.49 0.12 11.83
CA LEU A 27 -3.09 -0.17 13.14
C LEU A 27 -3.16 -1.68 13.37
N ARG A 28 -3.67 -2.44 12.40
CA ARG A 28 -3.74 -3.90 12.47
C ARG A 28 -2.35 -4.51 12.64
N GLY A 29 -1.34 -4.05 11.92
CA GLY A 29 0.03 -4.51 12.07
C GLY A 29 0.67 -4.16 13.42
N SER A 30 0.28 -3.03 14.00
CA SER A 30 0.75 -2.61 15.33
C SER A 30 0.10 -3.43 16.44
N VAL A 31 -1.22 -3.63 16.37
CA VAL A 31 -2.00 -4.41 17.35
C VAL A 31 -1.65 -5.91 17.29
N THR A 32 -1.52 -6.47 16.09
CA THR A 32 -1.20 -7.90 15.92
C THR A 32 0.30 -8.20 16.05
N ARG A 33 1.14 -7.19 16.32
CA ARG A 33 2.62 -7.29 16.31
C ARG A 33 3.17 -7.88 15.01
N ARG A 34 2.56 -7.54 13.87
CA ARG A 34 2.96 -7.95 12.51
C ARG A 34 3.65 -6.78 11.80
N PRO A 35 4.99 -6.67 11.85
CA PRO A 35 5.72 -5.53 11.28
C PRO A 35 5.51 -5.37 9.77
N GLY A 36 5.29 -6.47 9.03
CA GLY A 36 5.00 -6.43 7.59
C GLY A 36 3.70 -5.66 7.26
N LEU A 37 2.65 -5.83 8.06
CA LEU A 37 1.39 -5.10 7.90
C LEU A 37 1.52 -3.63 8.29
N LYS A 38 2.31 -3.35 9.35
CA LYS A 38 2.64 -1.99 9.76
C LYS A 38 3.36 -1.22 8.66
N ALA A 39 4.41 -1.83 8.10
CA ALA A 39 5.21 -1.25 7.03
C ALA A 39 4.40 -1.08 5.75
N ALA A 40 3.55 -2.05 5.40
CA ALA A 40 2.71 -1.97 4.23
C ALA A 40 1.61 -0.89 4.37
N GLY A 41 1.03 -0.72 5.56
CA GLY A 41 0.12 0.40 5.85
C GLY A 41 0.79 1.78 5.73
N THR A 42 2.03 1.90 6.22
CA THR A 42 2.85 3.12 6.05
C THR A 42 3.18 3.37 4.58
N ARG A 43 3.54 2.34 3.81
CA ARG A 43 3.79 2.47 2.36
C ARG A 43 2.53 2.93 1.63
N ARG A 44 1.36 2.44 2.01
CA ARG A 44 0.06 2.84 1.44
C ARG A 44 -0.30 4.29 1.73
N MET A 45 -0.10 4.74 2.97
CA MET A 45 -0.33 6.14 3.34
C MET A 45 0.61 7.11 2.61
N ASN A 46 1.85 6.67 2.32
CA ASN A 46 2.83 7.42 1.55
C ASN A 46 2.68 7.25 0.03
N GLY A 47 1.78 6.38 -0.45
CA GLY A 47 1.60 6.08 -1.87
C GLY A 47 2.75 5.31 -2.51
N THR A 48 3.57 4.62 -1.71
CA THR A 48 4.74 3.83 -2.13
C THR A 48 4.51 2.31 -2.03
N ASP A 49 3.29 1.87 -1.73
CA ASP A 49 2.91 0.46 -1.67
C ASP A 49 2.64 -0.16 -3.04
N GLY A 50 2.66 0.62 -4.12
CA GLY A 50 2.56 0.13 -5.50
C GLY A 50 1.20 -0.48 -5.87
N LEU A 51 0.20 -0.42 -4.96
CA LEU A 51 -1.11 -1.06 -5.16
C LEU A 51 -2.02 -0.33 -6.16
N GLY A 52 -1.55 0.74 -6.78
CA GLY A 52 -2.14 1.36 -7.98
C GLY A 52 -1.65 0.77 -9.31
N SER A 53 -0.76 -0.23 -9.29
CA SER A 53 -0.13 -0.84 -10.48
C SER A 53 -0.89 -2.05 -11.05
N HIS A 54 -2.09 -2.35 -10.56
CA HIS A 54 -2.99 -3.34 -11.16
C HIS A 54 -4.05 -2.65 -12.03
N ARG A 55 -3.64 -2.28 -13.24
CA ARG A 55 -4.51 -2.26 -14.41
C ARG A 55 -3.68 -2.36 -15.68
#